data_AF-A0A6V7KNG7-F1
#
_entry.id   AF-A0A6V7KNG7-F1
#
_cell.length_a   1.000
_cell.length_b   1.000
_cell.length_c   1.000
_cell.angle_alpha   90.00
_cell.angle_beta   90.00
_cell.angle_gamma   90.00
#
_symmetry.space_group_name_H-M   'P 1'
#
loop_
_entity.id
_entity.type
_entity.pdbx_description
1 polymer ?
#
loop_
_entity_poly.entity_id
_entity_poly.type
_entity_poly.pdbx_seq_one_letter_code
_entity_poly.pdbx_strand_id
1 'polypeptide(L)'
;LITTLREKSSKAQSDLDTLDSSERELQSLQCRLEELHQRIIIFYVFGADQEDIENTIVHLRESLLELVNTVKIFSGSIKARYQSSQQLVPSDLAQQLTQIELNGESTVQAMEEKQREQKRAKTIRTDYLSDVDELEAWIRQAELKVQDRSIEPIKLRESLRQIQSELTAMADKLDRLTKNGQTIMDNTRDIDERELIGKTIANLTEQFGQIKSWLEEKKQQVGDTLDAWQRFLNLLESVKAWTEEKRIFLQEPLRLTSLVQTRQRLHDYS
;
A
#
# COMPACT_ATOMS: atom_id res chain seq x y z
N LEU A 1 -39.60 65.18 -31.13
CA LEU A 1 -38.35 65.53 -30.42
C LEU A 1 -38.42 65.13 -28.94
N ILE A 2 -39.35 65.67 -28.15
CA ILE A 2 -39.50 65.33 -26.72
C ILE A 2 -39.90 63.86 -26.48
N THR A 3 -40.80 63.33 -27.30
CA THR A 3 -41.22 61.91 -27.26
C THR A 3 -40.05 60.96 -27.56
N THR A 4 -39.29 61.28 -28.62
CA THR A 4 -38.10 60.55 -29.06
C THR A 4 -36.97 60.58 -28.03
N LEU A 5 -36.82 61.70 -27.30
CA LEU A 5 -35.85 61.83 -26.20
C LEU A 5 -36.29 61.02 -24.96
N ARG A 6 -37.60 60.97 -24.65
CA ARG A 6 -38.13 60.12 -23.57
C ARG A 6 -37.95 58.64 -23.87
N GLU A 7 -38.21 58.20 -25.10
CA GLU A 7 -38.00 56.81 -25.53
C GLU A 7 -36.52 56.41 -25.42
N LYS A 8 -35.61 57.27 -25.86
CA LYS A 8 -34.16 57.05 -25.72
C LYS A 8 -33.72 57.01 -24.26
N SER A 9 -34.24 57.91 -23.42
CA SER A 9 -33.94 57.94 -21.99
C SER A 9 -34.46 56.69 -21.27
N SER A 10 -35.67 56.23 -21.62
CA SER A 10 -36.26 55.02 -21.05
C SER A 10 -35.48 53.77 -21.46
N LYS A 11 -35.03 53.70 -22.71
CA LYS A 11 -34.20 52.59 -23.21
C LYS A 11 -32.82 52.59 -22.54
N ALA A 12 -32.19 53.75 -22.41
CA ALA A 12 -30.92 53.88 -21.71
C ALA A 12 -31.01 53.47 -20.24
N GLN A 13 -32.09 53.85 -19.54
CA GLN A 13 -32.32 53.41 -18.16
C GLN A 13 -32.48 51.89 -18.07
N SER A 14 -33.27 51.28 -18.96
CA SER A 14 -33.43 49.83 -19.02
C SER A 14 -32.11 49.11 -19.30
N ASP A 15 -31.30 49.62 -20.22
CA ASP A 15 -29.99 49.03 -20.54
C ASP A 15 -29.04 49.12 -19.32
N LEU A 16 -29.08 50.23 -18.57
CA LEU A 16 -28.29 50.45 -17.35
C LEU A 16 -28.73 49.49 -16.23
N ASP A 17 -30.03 49.34 -16.00
CA ASP A 17 -30.57 48.41 -15.00
C ASP A 17 -30.19 46.95 -15.33
N THR A 18 -30.20 46.58 -16.62
CA THR A 18 -29.77 45.23 -17.03
C THR A 18 -28.27 45.02 -16.84
N LEU A 19 -27.45 46.04 -17.08
CA LEU A 19 -26.01 45.99 -16.85
C LEU A 19 -25.71 45.81 -15.36
N ASP A 20 -26.31 46.64 -14.49
CA ASP A 20 -26.19 46.54 -13.05
C ASP A 20 -26.61 45.15 -12.53
N SER A 21 -27.70 44.59 -13.05
CA SER A 21 -28.14 43.24 -12.68
C SER A 21 -27.13 42.17 -13.10
N SER A 22 -26.51 42.32 -14.26
CA SER A 22 -25.53 41.37 -14.79
C SER A 22 -24.22 41.44 -13.98
N GLU A 23 -23.78 42.64 -13.60
CA GLU A 23 -22.60 42.81 -12.76
C GLU A 23 -22.78 42.22 -11.36
N ARG A 24 -23.97 42.40 -10.74
CA ARG A 24 -24.29 41.79 -9.44
C ARG A 24 -24.30 40.26 -9.50
N GLU A 25 -24.90 39.69 -10.53
CA GLU A 25 -24.93 38.24 -10.71
C GLU A 25 -23.51 37.69 -10.96
N LEU A 26 -22.72 38.38 -11.78
CA LEU A 26 -21.32 38.03 -12.03
C LEU A 26 -20.49 38.06 -10.74
N GLN A 27 -20.62 39.10 -9.92
CA GLN A 27 -19.89 39.20 -8.65
C GLN A 27 -20.30 38.06 -7.70
N SER A 28 -21.59 37.72 -7.65
CA SER A 28 -22.09 36.57 -6.86
C SER A 28 -21.47 35.25 -7.33
N LEU A 29 -21.42 35.01 -8.64
CA LEU A 29 -20.80 33.81 -9.20
C LEU A 29 -19.28 33.77 -8.92
N GLN A 30 -18.59 34.90 -9.00
CA GLN A 30 -17.17 35.00 -8.65
C GLN A 30 -16.92 34.64 -7.18
N CYS A 31 -17.70 35.20 -6.25
CA CYS A 31 -17.57 34.89 -4.83
C CYS A 31 -17.81 33.40 -4.53
N ARG A 32 -18.84 32.80 -5.13
CA ARG A 32 -19.14 31.37 -4.97
C ARG A 32 -18.03 30.48 -5.53
N LEU A 33 -17.45 30.86 -6.66
CA LEU A 33 -16.38 30.11 -7.29
C LEU A 33 -15.09 30.18 -6.46
N GLU A 34 -14.76 31.36 -5.94
CA GLU A 34 -13.60 31.54 -5.06
C GLU A 34 -13.77 30.75 -3.75
N GLU A 35 -14.95 30.79 -3.13
CA GLU A 35 -15.22 30.01 -1.92
C GLU A 35 -15.04 28.51 -2.18
N LEU A 36 -15.56 28.02 -3.30
CA LEU A 36 -15.42 26.61 -3.67
C LEU A 36 -13.96 26.25 -3.99
N HIS A 37 -13.22 27.13 -4.67
CA HIS A 37 -11.80 26.98 -4.94
C HIS A 37 -10.98 26.84 -3.66
N GLN A 38 -11.20 27.72 -2.68
CA GLN A 38 -10.53 27.64 -1.39
C GLN A 38 -10.89 26.35 -0.66
N ARG A 39 -12.17 25.96 -0.65
CA ARG A 39 -12.61 24.69 -0.05
C ARG A 39 -11.91 23.48 -0.68
N ILE A 40 -11.72 23.46 -1.99
CA ILE A 40 -10.99 22.40 -2.70
C ILE A 40 -9.53 22.36 -2.24
N ILE A 41 -8.82 23.49 -2.29
CA ILE A 41 -7.38 23.54 -1.97
C ILE A 41 -7.10 23.08 -0.54
N ILE A 42 -7.88 23.55 0.43
CA ILE A 42 -7.65 23.24 1.86
C ILE A 42 -8.20 21.87 2.26
N PHE A 43 -8.95 21.20 1.36
CA PHE A 43 -9.57 19.92 1.66
C PHE A 43 -8.51 18.87 2.01
N TYR A 44 -8.73 18.23 3.16
CA TYR A 44 -7.81 17.27 3.74
C TYR A 44 -8.17 15.85 3.30
N VAL A 45 -7.23 15.18 2.63
CA VAL A 45 -7.50 13.87 1.99
C VAL A 45 -6.88 12.68 2.71
N PHE A 46 -6.02 12.91 3.71
CA PHE A 46 -5.30 11.87 4.43
C PHE A 46 -6.01 11.37 5.70
N GLY A 47 -7.31 11.67 5.89
CA GLY A 47 -8.06 11.18 7.05
C GLY A 47 -8.29 9.67 7.04
N ALA A 48 -8.67 9.10 8.18
CA ALA A 48 -8.84 7.67 8.36
C ALA A 48 -9.97 7.07 7.50
N ASP A 49 -11.09 7.76 7.42
CA ASP A 49 -12.26 7.34 6.64
C ASP A 49 -12.12 7.77 5.18
N GLN A 50 -11.50 6.89 4.38
CA GLN A 50 -11.28 7.16 2.95
C GLN A 50 -12.56 7.09 2.11
N GLU A 51 -13.62 6.45 2.60
CA GLU A 51 -14.91 6.35 1.89
C GLU A 51 -15.68 7.68 2.02
N ASP A 52 -15.76 8.24 3.23
CA ASP A 52 -16.37 9.55 3.46
C ASP A 52 -15.64 10.68 2.70
N ILE A 53 -14.30 10.64 2.71
CA ILE A 53 -13.46 11.59 1.97
C ILE A 53 -13.71 11.48 0.46
N GLU A 54 -13.83 10.26 -0.09
CA GLU A 54 -14.13 10.05 -1.50
C GLU A 54 -15.50 10.61 -1.88
N ASN A 55 -16.53 10.33 -1.07
CA ASN A 55 -17.88 10.85 -1.27
C ASN A 55 -17.90 12.38 -1.24
N THR A 56 -17.20 12.98 -0.28
CA THR A 56 -17.10 14.45 -0.17
C THR A 56 -16.41 15.06 -1.39
N ILE A 57 -15.35 14.43 -1.90
CA ILE A 57 -14.67 14.89 -3.13
C ILE A 57 -15.56 14.78 -4.36
N VAL A 58 -16.35 13.70 -4.48
CA VAL A 58 -17.31 13.54 -5.56
C VAL A 58 -18.33 14.68 -5.52
N HIS A 59 -18.90 14.98 -4.36
CA HIS A 59 -19.86 16.07 -4.21
C HIS A 59 -19.26 17.46 -4.47
N LEU A 60 -18.02 17.72 -4.02
CA LEU A 60 -17.31 18.96 -4.34
C LEU A 60 -17.11 19.13 -5.84
N ARG A 61 -16.76 18.05 -6.55
CA ARG A 61 -16.62 18.04 -8.01
C ARG A 61 -17.96 18.29 -8.71
N GLU A 62 -19.03 17.64 -8.28
CA GLU A 62 -20.38 17.85 -8.85
C GLU A 62 -20.80 19.31 -8.70
N SER A 63 -20.64 19.87 -7.49
CA SER A 63 -20.94 21.27 -7.19
C SER A 63 -20.12 22.23 -8.05
N LEU A 64 -18.84 21.91 -8.29
CA LEU A 64 -17.98 22.71 -9.16
C LEU A 64 -18.43 22.67 -10.61
N LEU A 65 -18.75 21.48 -11.13
CA LEU A 65 -19.19 21.32 -12.51
C LEU A 65 -20.52 22.05 -12.76
N GLU A 66 -21.44 22.00 -11.79
CA GLU A 66 -22.70 22.76 -11.84
C GLU A 66 -22.44 24.27 -11.85
N LEU A 67 -21.55 24.77 -10.98
CA LEU A 67 -21.21 26.20 -10.92
C LEU A 67 -20.52 26.67 -12.20
N VAL A 68 -19.54 25.91 -12.71
CA VAL A 68 -18.85 26.22 -13.97
C VAL A 68 -19.83 26.20 -15.14
N ASN A 69 -20.78 25.26 -15.18
CA ASN A 69 -21.83 25.25 -16.19
C ASN A 69 -22.73 26.49 -16.08
N THR A 70 -23.10 26.89 -14.86
CA THR A 70 -23.86 28.12 -14.61
C THR A 70 -23.11 29.35 -15.12
N VAL A 71 -21.80 29.46 -14.84
CA VAL A 71 -20.93 30.54 -15.35
C VAL A 71 -20.90 30.56 -16.87
N LYS A 72 -20.79 29.39 -17.52
CA LYS A 72 -20.80 29.27 -18.99
C LYS A 72 -22.13 29.71 -19.60
N ILE A 73 -23.25 29.26 -19.03
CA ILE A 73 -24.60 29.65 -19.48
C ILE A 73 -24.82 31.15 -19.27
N PHE A 74 -24.44 31.68 -18.11
CA PHE A 74 -24.55 33.10 -17.79
C PHE A 74 -23.74 33.94 -18.80
N SER A 75 -22.45 33.65 -18.97
CA SER A 75 -21.57 34.34 -19.91
C SER A 75 -22.09 34.25 -21.36
N GLY A 76 -22.56 33.08 -21.78
CA GLY A 76 -23.17 32.88 -23.09
C GLY A 76 -24.44 33.72 -23.27
N SER A 77 -25.30 33.79 -22.26
CA SER A 77 -26.55 34.57 -22.33
C SER A 77 -26.29 36.08 -22.40
N ILE A 78 -25.31 36.59 -21.64
CA ILE A 78 -24.88 37.99 -21.72
C ILE A 78 -24.34 38.30 -23.12
N LYS A 79 -23.40 37.48 -23.63
CA LYS A 79 -22.82 37.64 -24.98
C LYS A 79 -23.92 37.62 -26.05
N ALA A 80 -24.86 36.68 -25.99
CA ALA A 80 -25.97 36.55 -26.93
C ALA A 80 -26.95 37.74 -26.88
N ARG A 81 -27.21 38.30 -25.70
CA ARG A 81 -28.07 39.48 -25.52
C ARG A 81 -27.49 40.70 -26.23
N TYR A 82 -26.21 41.02 -25.97
CA TYR A 82 -25.55 42.16 -26.62
C TYR A 82 -25.47 41.98 -28.15
N GLN A 83 -25.18 40.76 -28.62
CA GLN A 83 -25.22 40.43 -30.05
C GLN A 83 -26.61 40.63 -30.67
N SER A 84 -27.67 40.16 -30.00
CA SER A 84 -29.05 40.29 -30.49
C SER A 84 -29.50 41.75 -30.55
N SER A 85 -29.03 42.58 -29.61
CA SER A 85 -29.27 44.02 -29.58
C SER A 85 -28.37 44.82 -30.53
N GLN A 86 -27.48 44.16 -31.31
CA GLN A 86 -26.45 44.79 -32.14
C GLN A 86 -25.56 45.79 -31.37
N GLN A 87 -25.38 45.55 -30.08
CA GLN A 87 -24.54 46.34 -29.18
C GLN A 87 -23.25 45.57 -28.89
N LEU A 88 -22.16 46.30 -28.67
CA LEU A 88 -20.93 45.71 -28.16
C LEU A 88 -21.07 45.45 -26.66
N VAL A 89 -20.53 44.32 -26.18
CA VAL A 89 -20.38 44.09 -24.74
C VAL A 89 -19.41 45.14 -24.20
N PRO A 90 -19.73 45.84 -23.09
CA PRO A 90 -18.79 46.74 -22.43
C PRO A 90 -17.45 46.04 -22.13
N SER A 91 -16.33 46.75 -22.31
CA SER A 91 -14.98 46.17 -22.14
C SER A 91 -14.79 45.54 -20.77
N ASP A 92 -15.28 46.20 -19.73
CA ASP A 92 -15.07 45.82 -18.34
C ASP A 92 -15.84 44.53 -18.02
N LEU A 93 -17.10 44.46 -18.49
CA LEU A 93 -17.93 43.26 -18.38
C LEU A 93 -17.33 42.09 -19.19
N ALA A 94 -16.83 42.36 -20.40
CA ALA A 94 -16.17 41.34 -21.23
C ALA A 94 -14.90 40.79 -20.56
N GLN A 95 -14.09 41.66 -19.94
CA GLN A 95 -12.91 41.25 -19.18
C GLN A 95 -13.29 40.42 -17.96
N GLN A 96 -14.29 40.84 -17.18
CA GLN A 96 -14.78 40.12 -16.02
C GLN A 96 -15.37 38.74 -16.37
N LEU A 97 -16.11 38.64 -17.48
CA LEU A 97 -16.63 37.38 -18.00
C LEU A 97 -15.49 36.41 -18.40
N THR A 98 -14.45 36.94 -19.03
CA THR A 98 -13.27 36.13 -19.38
C THR A 98 -12.53 35.68 -18.11
N GLN A 99 -12.42 36.56 -17.11
CA GLN A 99 -11.75 36.23 -15.84
C GLN A 99 -12.48 35.13 -15.06
N ILE A 100 -13.80 35.18 -14.96
CA ILE A 100 -14.56 34.13 -14.25
C ILE A 100 -14.51 32.79 -15.00
N GLU A 101 -14.49 32.80 -16.34
CA GLU A 101 -14.27 31.60 -17.16
C GLU A 101 -12.89 30.98 -16.86
N LEU A 102 -11.82 31.80 -16.84
CA LEU A 102 -10.46 31.35 -16.50
C LEU A 102 -10.35 30.84 -15.06
N ASN A 103 -10.95 31.53 -14.09
CA ASN A 103 -10.99 31.07 -12.70
C ASN A 103 -11.74 29.72 -12.59
N GLY A 104 -12.78 29.52 -13.42
CA GLY A 104 -13.52 28.28 -13.49
C GLY A 104 -12.63 27.13 -13.96
N GLU A 105 -11.87 27.33 -15.02
CA GLU A 105 -10.90 26.36 -15.54
C GLU A 105 -9.80 26.04 -14.52
N SER A 106 -9.24 27.08 -13.88
CA SER A 106 -8.22 26.92 -12.84
C SER A 106 -8.76 26.12 -11.63
N THR A 107 -10.01 26.36 -11.24
CA THR A 107 -10.65 25.62 -10.14
C THR A 107 -10.92 24.17 -10.52
N VAL A 108 -11.30 23.89 -11.77
CA VAL A 108 -11.42 22.51 -12.29
C VAL A 108 -10.07 21.79 -12.24
N GLN A 109 -8.99 22.46 -12.62
CA GLN A 109 -7.64 21.87 -12.53
C GLN A 109 -7.25 21.57 -11.06
N ALA A 110 -7.50 22.49 -10.13
CA ALA A 110 -7.25 22.28 -8.71
C ALA A 110 -8.07 21.08 -8.16
N MET A 111 -9.32 20.94 -8.61
CA MET A 111 -10.16 19.79 -8.27
C MET A 111 -9.57 18.47 -8.79
N GLU A 112 -9.09 18.44 -10.03
CA GLU A 112 -8.44 17.24 -10.59
C GLU A 112 -7.18 16.86 -9.82
N GLU A 113 -6.38 17.83 -9.43
CA GLU A 113 -5.19 17.61 -8.59
C GLU A 113 -5.58 17.03 -7.24
N LYS A 114 -6.60 17.59 -6.58
CA LYS A 114 -7.12 17.05 -5.32
C LYS A 114 -7.69 15.65 -5.43
N GLN A 115 -8.36 15.32 -6.53
CA GLN A 115 -8.80 13.95 -6.79
C GLN A 115 -7.63 12.97 -6.95
N ARG A 116 -6.55 13.39 -7.60
CA ARG A 116 -5.33 12.56 -7.71
C ARG A 116 -4.67 12.38 -6.34
N GLU A 117 -4.62 13.43 -5.54
CA GLU A 117 -4.10 13.38 -4.17
C GLU A 117 -4.90 12.39 -3.31
N GLN A 118 -6.24 12.47 -3.31
CA GLN A 118 -7.08 11.53 -2.57
C GLN A 118 -6.91 10.10 -3.06
N LYS A 119 -6.86 9.85 -4.38
CA LYS A 119 -6.62 8.50 -4.90
C LYS A 119 -5.29 7.93 -4.40
N ARG A 120 -4.24 8.75 -4.38
CA ARG A 120 -2.93 8.34 -3.82
C ARG A 120 -3.03 8.04 -2.33
N ALA A 121 -3.67 8.91 -1.54
CA ALA A 121 -3.87 8.69 -0.10
C ALA A 121 -4.63 7.39 0.17
N LYS A 122 -5.70 7.11 -0.59
CA LYS A 122 -6.46 5.87 -0.52
C LYS A 122 -5.59 4.66 -0.85
N THR A 123 -4.88 4.65 -1.98
CA THR A 123 -3.99 3.54 -2.36
C THR A 123 -2.92 3.29 -1.31
N ILE A 124 -2.25 4.33 -0.80
CA ILE A 124 -1.23 4.18 0.26
C ILE A 124 -1.81 3.50 1.49
N ARG A 125 -3.01 3.92 1.94
CA ARG A 125 -3.69 3.33 3.10
C ARG A 125 -4.10 1.88 2.85
N THR A 126 -4.69 1.58 1.69
CA THR A 126 -5.10 0.22 1.32
C THR A 126 -3.90 -0.72 1.24
N ASP A 127 -2.82 -0.29 0.59
CA ASP A 127 -1.59 -1.08 0.44
C ASP A 127 -0.92 -1.30 1.80
N TYR A 128 -0.86 -0.27 2.66
CA TYR A 128 -0.35 -0.40 4.02
C TYR A 128 -1.11 -1.47 4.83
N LEU A 129 -2.45 -1.39 4.84
CA LEU A 129 -3.28 -2.35 5.59
C LEU A 129 -3.14 -3.77 5.05
N SER A 130 -3.17 -3.93 3.72
CA SER A 130 -2.99 -5.24 3.07
C SER A 130 -1.63 -5.84 3.42
N ASP A 131 -0.56 -5.04 3.39
CA ASP A 131 0.78 -5.52 3.72
C ASP A 131 0.95 -5.88 5.19
N VAL A 132 0.33 -5.11 6.09
CA VAL A 132 0.29 -5.43 7.53
C VAL A 132 -0.39 -6.77 7.75
N ASP A 133 -1.59 -6.97 7.19
CA ASP A 133 -2.36 -8.20 7.36
C ASP A 133 -1.62 -9.42 6.80
N GLU A 134 -1.05 -9.29 5.60
CA GLU A 134 -0.29 -10.36 4.95
C GLU A 134 1.00 -10.70 5.70
N LEU A 135 1.72 -9.69 6.18
CA LEU A 135 2.96 -9.91 6.93
C LEU A 135 2.68 -10.51 8.32
N GLU A 136 1.65 -10.03 9.03
CA GLU A 136 1.23 -10.63 10.31
C GLU A 136 0.83 -12.09 10.15
N ALA A 137 0.01 -12.40 9.13
CA ALA A 137 -0.41 -13.76 8.86
C ALA A 137 0.79 -14.66 8.54
N TRP A 138 1.73 -14.17 7.73
CA TRP A 138 2.95 -14.90 7.40
C TRP A 138 3.85 -15.12 8.63
N ILE A 139 4.08 -14.08 9.44
CA ILE A 139 4.90 -14.18 10.67
C ILE A 139 4.32 -15.25 11.61
N ARG A 140 3.00 -15.23 11.87
CA ARG A 140 2.34 -16.22 12.73
C ARG A 140 2.52 -17.64 12.20
N GLN A 141 2.36 -17.84 10.89
CA GLN A 141 2.56 -19.16 10.27
C GLN A 141 4.02 -19.62 10.29
N ALA A 142 4.95 -18.70 10.03
CA ALA A 142 6.38 -18.97 10.07
C ALA A 142 6.83 -19.34 11.49
N GLU A 143 6.37 -18.60 12.51
CA GLU A 143 6.65 -18.89 13.91
C GLU A 143 6.20 -20.30 14.30
N LEU A 144 4.95 -20.66 14.00
CA LEU A 144 4.41 -21.98 14.29
C LEU A 144 5.24 -23.10 13.65
N LYS A 145 5.61 -22.94 12.37
CA LYS A 145 6.40 -23.94 11.64
C LYS A 145 7.84 -24.06 12.17
N VAL A 146 8.48 -22.95 12.54
CA VAL A 146 9.88 -22.93 13.03
C VAL A 146 9.98 -23.48 14.45
N GLN A 147 8.96 -23.22 15.28
CA GLN A 147 8.96 -23.63 16.68
C GLN A 147 8.33 -25.02 16.91
N ASP A 148 7.75 -25.66 15.90
CA ASP A 148 7.15 -26.99 16.05
C ASP A 148 8.22 -28.06 16.34
N ARG A 149 8.19 -28.57 17.58
CA ARG A 149 9.12 -29.59 18.08
C ARG A 149 8.64 -31.02 17.84
N SER A 150 7.42 -31.21 17.33
CA SER A 150 6.82 -32.53 17.11
C SER A 150 7.15 -33.13 15.75
N ILE A 151 7.67 -32.30 14.83
CA ILE A 151 7.95 -32.68 13.45
C ILE A 151 9.29 -33.40 13.33
N GLU A 152 9.32 -34.44 12.49
CA GLU A 152 10.55 -35.15 12.13
C GLU A 152 11.58 -34.20 11.48
N PRO A 153 12.89 -34.34 11.78
CA PRO A 153 13.93 -33.42 11.29
C PRO A 153 13.94 -33.20 9.77
N ILE A 154 13.61 -34.22 8.97
CA ILE A 154 13.56 -34.12 7.50
C ILE A 154 12.41 -33.19 7.05
N LYS A 155 11.21 -33.36 7.62
CA LYS A 155 10.03 -32.53 7.32
C LYS A 155 10.20 -31.09 7.84
N LEU A 156 10.86 -30.94 8.99
CA LEU A 156 11.21 -29.63 9.52
C LEU A 156 12.18 -28.91 8.56
N ARG A 157 13.21 -29.59 8.03
CA ARG A 157 14.13 -29.03 7.04
C ARG A 157 13.41 -28.50 5.79
N GLU A 158 12.40 -29.21 5.29
CA GLU A 158 11.59 -28.78 4.16
C GLU A 158 10.78 -27.52 4.49
N SER A 159 10.16 -27.49 5.68
CA SER A 159 9.42 -26.32 6.17
C SER A 159 10.32 -25.08 6.29
N LEU A 160 11.53 -25.24 6.85
CA LEU A 160 12.51 -24.15 6.95
C LEU A 160 12.96 -23.67 5.56
N ARG A 161 13.08 -24.58 4.59
CA ARG A 161 13.41 -24.20 3.19
C ARG A 161 12.27 -23.41 2.54
N GLN A 162 11.02 -23.79 2.79
CA GLN A 162 9.86 -23.03 2.31
C GLN A 162 9.88 -21.59 2.87
N ILE A 163 10.00 -21.44 4.20
CA ILE A 163 10.04 -20.13 4.85
C ILE A 163 11.20 -19.29 4.30
N GLN A 164 12.37 -19.90 4.10
CA GLN A 164 13.51 -19.22 3.48
C GLN A 164 13.21 -18.69 2.08
N SER A 165 12.43 -19.42 1.27
CA SER A 165 12.09 -18.99 -0.09
C SER A 165 11.11 -17.81 -0.12
N GLU A 166 10.25 -17.68 0.90
CA GLU A 166 9.26 -16.62 1.03
C GLU A 166 9.87 -15.33 1.63
N LEU A 167 11.01 -15.45 2.32
CA LEU A 167 11.63 -14.41 3.13
C LEU A 167 11.97 -13.13 2.36
N THR A 168 12.44 -13.25 1.11
CA THR A 168 12.74 -12.08 0.27
C THR A 168 11.47 -11.28 -0.03
N ALA A 169 10.41 -11.96 -0.47
CA ALA A 169 9.15 -11.30 -0.79
C ALA A 169 8.53 -10.62 0.44
N MET A 170 8.65 -11.23 1.62
CA MET A 170 8.15 -10.66 2.87
C MET A 170 9.02 -9.49 3.37
N ALA A 171 10.33 -9.51 3.10
CA ALA A 171 11.19 -8.36 3.36
C ALA A 171 10.83 -7.15 2.47
N ASP A 172 10.53 -7.39 1.19
CA ASP A 172 10.08 -6.35 0.27
C ASP A 172 8.74 -5.74 0.71
N LYS A 173 7.81 -6.56 1.22
CA LYS A 173 6.57 -6.08 1.84
C LYS A 173 6.83 -5.25 3.09
N LEU A 174 7.74 -5.68 3.96
CA LEU A 174 8.13 -4.92 5.14
C LEU A 174 8.70 -3.53 4.78
N ASP A 175 9.51 -3.43 3.72
CA ASP A 175 9.99 -2.14 3.23
C ASP A 175 8.86 -1.27 2.67
N ARG A 176 7.96 -1.85 1.86
CA ARG A 176 6.81 -1.14 1.29
C ARG A 176 5.85 -0.63 2.37
N LEU A 177 5.47 -1.48 3.33
CA LEU A 177 4.57 -1.10 4.42
C LEU A 177 5.21 -0.02 5.30
N THR A 178 6.52 -0.07 5.52
CA THR A 178 7.24 0.97 6.27
C THR A 178 7.18 2.32 5.55
N LYS A 179 7.42 2.34 4.22
CA LYS A 179 7.33 3.57 3.40
C LYS A 179 5.92 4.14 3.36
N ASN A 180 4.93 3.29 3.15
CA ASN A 180 3.52 3.70 3.12
C ASN A 180 3.08 4.20 4.50
N GLY A 181 3.42 3.49 5.56
CA GLY A 181 3.15 3.89 6.94
C GLY A 181 3.81 5.22 7.31
N GLN A 182 5.06 5.45 6.90
CA GLN A 182 5.72 6.75 7.09
C GLN A 182 4.97 7.88 6.37
N THR A 183 4.54 7.64 5.13
CA THR A 183 3.76 8.62 4.38
C THR A 183 2.43 8.95 5.07
N ILE A 184 1.75 7.95 5.65
CA ILE A 184 0.53 8.18 6.45
C ILE A 184 0.86 8.97 7.72
N MET A 185 1.91 8.59 8.46
CA MET A 185 2.34 9.30 9.67
C MET A 185 2.67 10.77 9.41
N ASP A 186 3.34 11.08 8.30
CA ASP A 186 3.73 12.44 7.94
C ASP A 186 2.51 13.33 7.61
N ASN A 187 1.44 12.73 7.08
CA ASN A 187 0.25 13.46 6.59
C ASN A 187 -0.97 13.36 7.50
N THR A 188 -0.99 12.43 8.45
CA THR A 188 -2.12 12.29 9.38
C THR A 188 -2.20 13.46 10.35
N ARG A 189 -3.44 13.91 10.65
CA ARG A 189 -3.74 14.87 11.73
C ARG A 189 -4.06 14.16 13.04
N ASP A 190 -4.20 12.83 13.00
CA ASP A 190 -4.50 12.00 14.16
C ASP A 190 -3.18 11.51 14.79
N ILE A 191 -2.94 11.96 16.02
CA ILE A 191 -1.72 11.62 16.78
C ILE A 191 -1.76 10.15 17.24
N ASP A 192 -2.94 9.64 17.57
CA ASP A 192 -3.12 8.26 18.04
C ASP A 192 -2.90 7.29 16.87
N GLU A 193 -3.42 7.62 15.69
CA GLU A 193 -3.14 6.86 14.46
C GLU A 193 -1.64 6.85 14.15
N ARG A 194 -0.98 8.00 14.25
CA ARG A 194 0.47 8.11 14.03
C ARG A 194 1.24 7.21 14.98
N GLU A 195 0.91 7.23 16.27
CA GLU A 195 1.58 6.39 17.26
C GLU A 195 1.31 4.89 17.01
N LEU A 196 0.07 4.54 16.67
CA LEU A 196 -0.33 3.17 16.37
C LEU A 196 0.47 2.61 15.18
N ILE A 197 0.53 3.35 14.07
CA ILE A 197 1.30 2.96 12.88
C ILE A 197 2.79 2.77 13.24
N GLY A 198 3.37 3.71 13.99
CA GLY A 198 4.75 3.61 14.45
C GLY A 198 5.02 2.34 15.27
N LYS A 199 4.11 2.01 16.20
CA LYS A 199 4.18 0.77 17.00
C LYS A 199 4.05 -0.48 16.14
N THR A 200 3.10 -0.50 15.21
CA THR A 200 2.88 -1.63 14.29
C THR A 200 4.13 -1.91 13.46
N ILE A 201 4.72 -0.88 12.83
CA ILE A 201 5.94 -1.02 12.04
C ILE A 201 7.09 -1.55 12.90
N ALA A 202 7.29 -1.00 14.10
CA ALA A 202 8.36 -1.42 15.00
C ALA A 202 8.19 -2.89 15.42
N ASN A 203 6.98 -3.28 15.82
CA ASN A 203 6.67 -4.64 16.22
C ASN A 203 6.86 -5.64 15.08
N LEU A 204 6.34 -5.34 13.88
CA LEU A 204 6.52 -6.22 12.70
C LEU A 204 7.98 -6.36 12.30
N THR A 205 8.75 -5.26 12.38
CA THR A 205 10.20 -5.28 12.10
C THR A 205 10.94 -6.17 13.10
N GLU A 206 10.62 -6.07 14.39
CA GLU A 206 11.22 -6.90 15.42
C GLU A 206 10.86 -8.39 15.23
N GLN A 207 9.58 -8.70 15.08
CA GLN A 207 9.10 -10.07 14.87
C GLN A 207 9.71 -10.69 13.61
N PHE A 208 9.79 -9.94 12.52
CA PHE A 208 10.45 -10.41 11.29
C PHE A 208 11.94 -10.69 11.50
N GLY A 209 12.62 -9.86 12.29
CA GLY A 209 14.00 -10.11 12.73
C GLY A 209 14.15 -11.38 13.58
N GLN A 210 13.21 -11.62 14.50
CA GLN A 210 13.19 -12.84 15.32
C GLN A 210 13.00 -14.10 14.47
N ILE A 211 12.08 -14.09 13.50
CA ILE A 211 11.89 -15.20 12.55
C ILE A 211 13.18 -15.52 11.80
N LYS A 212 13.89 -14.49 11.31
CA LYS A 212 15.21 -14.67 10.65
C LYS A 212 16.21 -15.37 11.57
N SER A 213 16.31 -14.92 12.82
CA SER A 213 17.21 -15.51 13.81
C SER A 213 16.86 -16.97 14.08
N TRP A 214 15.58 -17.28 14.34
CA TRP A 214 15.14 -18.65 14.60
C TRP A 214 15.34 -19.56 13.39
N LEU A 215 15.12 -19.04 12.18
CA LEU A 215 15.30 -19.79 10.94
C LEU A 215 16.75 -20.28 10.78
N GLU A 216 17.73 -19.39 11.02
CA GLU A 216 19.14 -19.75 10.94
C GLU A 216 19.55 -20.72 12.06
N GLU A 217 19.12 -20.46 13.29
CA GLU A 217 19.38 -21.35 14.44
C GLU A 217 18.81 -22.76 14.20
N LYS A 218 17.56 -22.85 13.72
CA LYS A 218 16.88 -24.12 13.48
C LYS A 218 17.44 -24.89 12.31
N LYS A 219 17.84 -24.21 11.23
CA LYS A 219 18.53 -24.88 10.11
C LYS A 219 19.82 -25.54 10.59
N GLN A 220 20.61 -24.84 11.39
CA GLN A 220 21.85 -25.39 11.93
C GLN A 220 21.55 -26.62 12.81
N GLN A 221 20.63 -26.50 13.76
CA GLN A 221 20.23 -27.60 14.66
C GLN A 221 19.73 -28.83 13.90
N VAL A 222 18.89 -28.64 12.88
CA VAL A 222 18.35 -29.73 12.05
C VAL A 222 19.45 -30.37 11.21
N GLY A 223 20.35 -29.58 10.64
CA GLY A 223 21.52 -30.07 9.91
C GLY A 223 22.39 -30.98 10.79
N ASP A 224 22.77 -30.49 11.98
CA ASP A 224 23.59 -31.23 12.93
C ASP A 224 22.91 -32.54 13.39
N THR A 225 21.59 -32.50 13.59
CA THR A 225 20.79 -33.68 13.98
C THR A 225 20.78 -34.73 12.88
N LEU A 226 20.58 -34.33 11.62
CA LEU A 226 20.57 -35.23 10.48
C LEU A 226 21.96 -35.84 10.24
N ASP A 227 23.02 -35.05 10.38
CA ASP A 227 24.40 -35.52 10.25
C ASP A 227 24.77 -36.53 11.35
N ALA A 228 24.40 -36.23 12.60
CA ALA A 228 24.60 -37.15 13.73
C ALA A 228 23.83 -38.46 13.53
N TRP A 229 22.59 -38.38 13.05
CA TRP A 229 21.77 -39.54 12.74
C TRP A 229 22.42 -40.42 11.65
N GLN A 230 22.92 -39.81 10.58
CA GLN A 230 23.60 -40.55 9.51
C GLN A 230 24.88 -41.24 10.02
N ARG A 231 25.68 -40.55 10.85
CA ARG A 231 26.87 -41.14 11.47
C ARG A 231 26.52 -42.33 12.36
N PHE A 232 25.44 -42.23 13.13
CA PHE A 232 24.95 -43.33 13.95
C PHE A 232 24.53 -44.54 13.09
N LEU A 233 23.77 -44.33 12.01
CA LEU A 233 23.36 -45.41 11.12
C LEU A 233 24.56 -46.11 10.47
N ASN A 234 25.55 -45.36 10.01
CA ASN A 234 26.78 -45.93 9.42
C ASN A 234 27.57 -46.76 10.45
N LEU A 235 27.67 -46.28 11.70
CA LEU A 235 28.32 -47.02 12.78
C LEU A 235 27.54 -48.29 13.13
N LEU A 236 26.21 -48.21 13.22
CA LEU A 236 25.35 -49.35 13.50
C LEU A 236 25.50 -50.43 12.43
N GLU A 237 25.54 -50.05 11.15
CA GLU A 237 25.78 -50.98 10.04
C GLU A 237 27.15 -51.64 10.15
N SER A 238 28.20 -50.86 10.45
CA SER A 238 29.56 -51.36 10.65
C SER A 238 29.63 -52.37 11.81
N VAL A 239 28.98 -52.07 12.94
CA VAL A 239 28.93 -52.96 14.10
C VAL A 239 28.15 -54.24 13.76
N LYS A 240 27.01 -54.13 13.07
CA LYS A 240 26.23 -55.30 12.64
C LYS A 240 27.05 -56.22 11.74
N ALA A 241 27.71 -55.65 10.74
CA ALA A 241 28.57 -56.40 9.82
C ALA A 241 29.70 -57.11 10.58
N TRP A 242 30.38 -56.41 11.49
CA TRP A 242 31.41 -57.00 12.34
C TRP A 242 30.88 -58.11 13.25
N THR A 243 29.73 -57.91 13.90
CA THR A 243 29.13 -58.95 14.76
C THR A 243 28.76 -60.20 13.97
N GLU A 244 28.25 -60.03 12.75
CA GLU A 244 27.90 -61.15 11.88
C GLU A 244 29.15 -61.90 11.39
N GLU A 245 30.21 -61.19 11.00
CA GLU A 245 31.51 -61.76 10.67
C GLU A 245 32.05 -62.61 11.83
N LYS A 246 32.06 -62.06 13.07
CA LYS A 246 32.52 -62.80 14.26
C LYS A 246 31.62 -63.97 14.61
N ARG A 247 30.31 -63.84 14.43
CA ARG A 247 29.37 -64.95 14.63
C ARG A 247 29.66 -66.11 13.67
N ILE A 248 29.91 -65.82 12.39
CA ILE A 248 30.28 -66.83 11.38
C ILE A 248 31.62 -67.47 11.73
N PHE A 249 32.64 -66.65 12.02
CA PHE A 249 33.98 -67.12 12.39
C PHE A 249 33.96 -68.09 13.58
N LEU A 250 33.18 -67.78 14.62
CA LEU A 250 33.06 -68.63 15.82
C LEU A 250 32.27 -69.93 15.57
N GLN A 251 31.45 -69.99 14.51
CA GLN A 251 30.71 -71.20 14.14
C GLN A 251 31.55 -72.17 13.29
N GLU A 252 32.66 -71.72 12.71
CA GLU A 252 33.52 -72.57 11.88
C GLU A 252 34.20 -73.67 12.72
N PRO A 253 33.97 -74.96 12.41
CA PRO A 253 34.55 -76.04 13.19
C PRO A 253 36.07 -76.07 13.06
N LEU A 254 36.76 -76.03 14.20
CA LEU A 254 38.22 -76.09 14.30
C LEU A 254 38.74 -77.44 13.81
N ARG A 255 39.39 -77.45 12.65
CA ARG A 255 40.15 -78.62 12.15
C ARG A 255 41.65 -78.35 12.31
N LEU A 256 42.26 -79.00 13.29
CA LEU A 256 43.67 -78.85 13.62
C LEU A 256 44.41 -80.13 13.24
N THR A 257 45.20 -80.12 12.17
CA THR A 257 45.98 -81.30 11.73
C THR A 257 47.48 -81.17 12.00
N SER A 258 47.95 -80.01 12.47
CA SER A 258 49.35 -79.83 12.90
C SER A 258 49.50 -78.75 13.99
N LEU A 259 50.64 -78.82 14.71
CA LEU A 259 50.99 -77.89 15.79
C LEU A 259 51.25 -76.46 15.27
N VAL A 260 51.73 -76.33 14.03
CA VAL A 260 51.92 -75.04 13.35
C VAL A 260 50.58 -74.38 13.05
N GLN A 261 49.62 -75.14 12.49
CA GLN A 261 48.26 -74.64 12.25
C GLN A 261 47.53 -74.25 13.54
N THR A 262 47.79 -74.97 14.63
CA THR A 262 47.23 -74.66 15.95
C THR A 262 47.74 -73.32 16.49
N ARG A 263 49.04 -73.02 16.33
CA ARG A 263 49.60 -71.71 16.69
C ARG A 263 49.07 -70.57 15.83
N GLN A 264 48.87 -70.79 14.53
CA GLN A 264 48.28 -69.79 13.64
C GLN A 264 46.83 -69.51 14.02
N ARG A 265 46.02 -70.55 14.24
CA ARG A 265 44.62 -70.38 14.67
C ARG A 265 44.48 -69.76 16.05
N LEU A 266 45.40 -70.01 16.99
CA LEU A 266 45.42 -69.32 18.28
C LEU A 266 45.59 -67.80 18.12
N HIS A 267 46.36 -67.36 17.12
CA HIS A 267 46.53 -65.94 16.82
C HIS A 267 45.26 -65.29 16.27
N ASP A 268 44.47 -66.02 15.47
CA ASP A 268 43.20 -65.54 14.91
C ASP A 268 42.08 -65.35 15.97
N TYR A 269 42.23 -65.96 17.15
CA TYR A 269 41.28 -65.92 18.27
C TYR A 269 41.74 -65.04 19.46
N SER A 270 42.94 -64.44 19.38
CA SER A 270 43.48 -63.51 20.38
C SER A 270 43.10 -62.07 20.04
#